data_AF-A0ABD1MEI7-F1
#
_entry.id   AF-A0ABD1MEI7-F1
#
_cell.length_a   1.000
_cell.length_b   1.000
_cell.length_c   1.000
_cell.angle_alpha   90.00
_cell.angle_beta   90.00
_cell.angle_gamma   90.00
#
_symmetry.space_group_name_H-M   'P 1'
#
loop_
_entity.id
_entity.type
_entity.pdbx_description
1 polymer ?
#
loop_
_entity_poly.entity_id
_entity_poly.type
_entity_poly.pdbx_seq_one_letter_code
_entity_poly.pdbx_strand_id
1 'polypeptide(L)'
;MEPLPASPLGRDESPADSPMASKHVIDTAIPFESVKDAVSIFGGRIDWRSRRTQSLVEERSRFAGEDFGKAETAEELENTKKLIEELKMSLENRQKDELQVKEEAERVNLKIEELEQDIVTEASIEAKTQLEVEKTIHTEALSELEFIKKELNSLRKEYASMESGRDTAINNAEETVAASNQIQKAVEDLTAELIAIKEALNSTRAEFLQAEEQRSGVVDQDTHNLKVELEQAEEELQRLNDQVLSVRVLKSKVESASSLLLDLKAELAAYMEFKVKEGCYEELKVELEGLKLNIENATSDVNTLREASNSLKSKLEEEKSVLRSLKESEEKASAAVANLQAELEKSRSAAVFYQMKESEQREVMTELPKKLQKAAEEGDEAKSIAHAAQEELLKAQEEVEQAKARSTTLESSLMAAQKEIEAAKVAEMLARDAISALEKSESAKGNNDKDSSSLVTLTLDEYHELSRRAYMAEEQANARMQAANSQVQIARESELRSLEKLEELDEELTMRKESLKIATGNAEKASDEKIAVEQELKTWKDEQEQQKKAAEFSNEITPEPEPEPKPKPVLEPLSQMEKVPSNDPETGSASDKTKKKKKKSLFPSKVVMFFAKKKTHPTK
;
A
#
# COMPACT_ATOMS: atom_id res chain seq x y z
N MET A 1 10.47 51.86 -14.53
CA MET A 1 11.64 52.36 -13.77
C MET A 1 12.83 51.52 -14.19
N GLU A 2 13.61 52.01 -15.13
CA GLU A 2 14.99 51.56 -15.32
C GLU A 2 15.90 52.38 -14.39
N PRO A 3 17.13 51.90 -14.16
CA PRO A 3 18.26 52.82 -14.08
C PRO A 3 19.41 52.36 -15.00
N LEU A 4 19.67 53.14 -16.05
CA LEU A 4 20.98 53.16 -16.70
C LEU A 4 22.00 53.84 -15.76
N PRO A 5 23.21 53.28 -15.55
CA PRO A 5 24.31 54.03 -14.98
C PRO A 5 24.95 54.92 -16.05
N ALA A 6 25.00 56.23 -15.81
CA ALA A 6 25.65 57.18 -16.71
C ALA A 6 27.16 57.29 -16.46
N SER A 7 27.94 57.53 -17.52
CA SER A 7 29.30 58.07 -17.40
C SER A 7 29.28 59.51 -16.87
N PRO A 8 30.36 59.96 -16.23
CA PRO A 8 30.94 61.22 -16.70
C PRO A 8 32.48 61.21 -16.80
N LEU A 9 33.01 62.28 -17.38
CA LEU A 9 34.40 62.47 -17.80
C LEU A 9 35.41 62.60 -16.63
N GLY A 10 36.54 61.90 -16.76
CA GLY A 10 37.80 62.55 -17.17
C GLY A 10 38.77 63.11 -16.11
N ARG A 11 40.06 62.86 -16.36
CA ARG A 11 41.17 63.83 -16.26
C ARG A 11 42.41 63.28 -17.00
N ASP A 12 43.23 64.18 -17.53
CA ASP A 12 44.55 63.93 -18.09
C ASP A 12 45.57 63.43 -17.04
N GLU A 13 46.59 62.66 -17.46
CA GLU A 13 47.96 63.19 -17.63
C GLU A 13 48.91 62.11 -18.17
N SER A 14 50.07 62.53 -18.68
CA SER A 14 51.09 61.67 -19.32
C SER A 14 52.09 61.08 -18.32
N PRO A 15 52.66 59.89 -18.58
CA PRO A 15 53.87 59.44 -17.89
C PRO A 15 55.14 60.01 -18.57
N ALA A 16 56.06 60.55 -17.77
CA ALA A 16 57.39 60.99 -18.21
C ALA A 16 58.45 60.72 -17.12
N ASP A 17 59.72 60.63 -17.53
CA ASP A 17 60.93 60.34 -16.74
C ASP A 17 60.94 58.96 -16.04
N SER A 18 62.05 58.22 -15.98
CA SER A 18 63.46 58.60 -15.77
C SER A 18 64.42 57.68 -16.59
N PRO A 19 65.73 57.99 -16.77
CA PRO A 19 66.58 58.80 -15.89
C PRO A 19 67.46 59.89 -16.54
N MET A 20 68.06 60.73 -15.68
CA MET A 20 68.81 61.94 -16.03
C MET A 20 70.33 61.75 -16.25
N ALA A 21 70.86 62.42 -17.27
CA ALA A 21 72.11 63.22 -17.21
C ALA A 21 72.20 64.09 -18.50
N SER A 22 72.58 65.37 -18.49
CA SER A 22 73.07 66.25 -17.42
C SER A 22 72.68 67.73 -17.66
N LYS A 23 72.87 68.58 -16.64
CA LYS A 23 72.38 69.98 -16.60
C LYS A 23 72.97 70.88 -17.69
N HIS A 24 72.12 71.67 -18.34
CA HIS A 24 72.33 73.12 -18.55
C HIS A 24 71.00 73.82 -18.29
N VAL A 25 70.95 74.73 -17.30
CA VAL A 25 69.75 75.52 -16.98
C VAL A 25 69.84 76.85 -17.74
N ILE A 26 68.78 77.21 -18.46
CA ILE A 26 68.63 78.53 -19.06
C ILE A 26 67.40 79.18 -18.43
N ASP A 27 67.61 80.29 -17.73
CA ASP A 27 66.54 81.15 -17.23
C ASP A 27 65.98 81.98 -18.39
N THR A 28 64.66 82.00 -18.55
CA THR A 28 63.95 82.65 -19.65
C THR A 28 63.04 83.80 -19.18
N ALA A 29 63.14 84.21 -17.91
CA ALA A 29 62.22 85.16 -17.28
C ALA A 29 62.36 86.65 -17.70
N ILE A 30 63.08 86.97 -18.78
CA ILE A 30 63.28 88.35 -19.29
C ILE A 30 62.85 88.44 -20.77
N PRO A 31 61.90 89.33 -21.13
CA PRO A 31 61.50 89.54 -22.52
C PRO A 31 62.63 90.09 -23.40
N PHE A 32 62.67 89.65 -24.67
CA PHE A 32 63.65 90.09 -25.66
C PHE A 32 63.08 91.21 -26.54
N GLU A 33 63.73 92.38 -26.58
CA GLU A 33 63.30 93.52 -27.41
C GLU A 33 63.94 93.53 -28.81
N SER A 34 64.91 92.66 -29.11
CA SER A 34 65.48 92.54 -30.45
C SER A 34 66.00 91.14 -30.81
N VAL A 35 65.79 90.75 -32.08
CA VAL A 35 66.31 89.51 -32.67
C VAL A 35 67.85 89.46 -32.70
N LYS A 36 68.53 90.61 -32.57
CA LYS A 36 70.01 90.65 -32.49
C LYS A 36 70.57 90.05 -31.20
N ASP A 37 69.89 90.23 -30.07
CA ASP A 37 70.48 89.89 -28.76
C ASP A 37 70.37 88.38 -28.48
N ALA A 38 69.31 87.74 -28.97
CA ALA A 38 69.18 86.27 -28.97
C ALA A 38 70.37 85.57 -29.67
N VAL A 39 70.90 86.17 -30.75
CA VAL A 39 72.07 85.65 -31.49
C VAL A 39 73.38 85.83 -30.72
N SER A 40 73.43 86.67 -29.68
CA SER A 40 74.62 86.85 -28.84
C SER A 40 74.74 85.82 -27.70
N ILE A 41 73.64 85.17 -27.30
CA ILE A 41 73.62 84.26 -26.14
C ILE A 41 73.90 82.81 -26.55
N PHE A 42 73.41 82.37 -27.72
CA PHE A 42 73.54 80.98 -28.21
C PHE A 42 74.85 80.67 -28.96
N GLY A 43 75.92 81.41 -28.68
CA GLY A 43 77.23 81.26 -29.32
C GLY A 43 77.36 82.09 -30.60
N GLY A 44 78.31 83.03 -30.59
CA GLY A 44 78.51 83.99 -31.68
C GLY A 44 78.98 83.35 -33.00
N ARG A 45 78.89 84.14 -34.09
CA ARG A 45 79.27 83.72 -35.45
C ARG A 45 80.72 83.20 -35.52
N ILE A 46 80.88 81.90 -35.72
CA ILE A 46 82.16 81.29 -36.10
C ILE A 46 82.22 81.26 -37.64
N ASP A 47 82.94 82.21 -38.24
CA ASP A 47 83.21 82.23 -39.67
C ASP A 47 84.19 81.12 -40.07
N TRP A 48 83.64 79.92 -40.30
CA TRP A 48 84.36 78.70 -40.70
C TRP A 48 85.21 78.86 -41.97
N ARG A 49 84.88 79.84 -42.83
CA ARG A 49 85.70 80.19 -44.01
C ARG A 49 87.08 80.76 -43.63
N SER A 50 87.17 81.53 -42.55
CA SER A 50 88.44 82.13 -42.09
C SER A 50 89.40 81.07 -41.56
N ARG A 51 88.90 80.07 -40.82
CA ARG A 51 89.73 78.96 -40.34
C ARG A 51 90.28 78.09 -41.48
N ARG A 52 89.52 77.91 -42.57
CA ARG A 52 89.97 77.16 -43.75
C ARG A 52 91.06 77.89 -44.55
N THR A 53 90.98 79.22 -44.63
CA THR A 53 92.02 80.04 -45.30
C THR A 53 93.30 80.18 -44.47
N GLN A 54 93.22 80.12 -43.14
CA GLN A 54 94.40 80.16 -42.27
C GLN A 54 95.19 78.84 -42.32
N SER A 55 94.51 77.69 -42.21
CA SER A 55 95.14 76.35 -42.28
C SER A 55 95.85 76.10 -43.61
N LEU A 56 95.30 76.58 -44.74
CA LEU A 56 95.88 76.41 -46.08
C LEU A 56 97.06 77.35 -46.39
N VAL A 57 97.36 78.29 -45.49
CA VAL A 57 98.50 79.21 -45.61
C VAL A 57 99.68 78.74 -44.74
N GLU A 58 99.44 78.30 -43.50
CA GLU A 58 100.52 77.85 -42.60
C GLU A 58 101.13 76.49 -42.98
N GLU A 59 100.40 75.61 -43.66
CA GLU A 59 100.93 74.32 -44.11
C GLU A 59 101.73 74.41 -45.43
N ARG A 60 101.64 75.54 -46.14
CA ARG A 60 102.26 75.75 -47.47
C ARG A 60 103.59 76.51 -47.43
N SER A 61 104.32 76.45 -46.32
CA SER A 61 105.63 77.12 -46.14
C SER A 61 106.67 76.25 -45.42
N ARG A 62 106.63 74.93 -45.62
CA ARG A 62 107.67 74.00 -45.12
C ARG A 62 108.35 73.09 -46.15
N PHE A 63 108.04 73.25 -47.44
CA PHE A 63 108.79 72.63 -48.55
C PHE A 63 109.03 73.66 -49.66
N ALA A 64 110.22 74.26 -49.64
CA ALA A 64 110.67 75.24 -50.62
C ALA A 64 112.20 75.14 -50.80
N GLY A 65 112.65 74.15 -51.57
CA GLY A 65 114.05 73.97 -51.94
C GLY A 65 114.59 72.57 -51.64
N GLU A 66 114.34 71.62 -52.56
CA GLU A 66 115.35 70.73 -53.15
C GLU A 66 114.75 70.02 -54.38
N ASP A 67 115.58 69.36 -55.19
CA ASP A 67 115.41 69.31 -56.65
C ASP A 67 115.07 67.92 -57.25
N PHE A 68 114.35 67.92 -58.38
CA PHE A 68 114.10 66.82 -59.34
C PHE A 68 113.78 65.39 -58.83
N GLY A 69 112.49 65.01 -58.88
CA GLY A 69 112.02 63.61 -58.71
C GLY A 69 110.73 63.25 -59.46
N LYS A 70 110.76 63.18 -60.80
CA LYS A 70 109.55 62.95 -61.64
C LYS A 70 109.10 61.47 -61.76
N ALA A 71 109.15 60.70 -60.67
CA ALA A 71 108.83 59.27 -60.67
C ALA A 71 107.74 58.89 -59.64
N GLU A 72 107.98 59.12 -58.34
CA GLU A 72 107.11 58.64 -57.26
C GLU A 72 105.67 59.19 -57.34
N THR A 73 105.52 60.45 -57.74
CA THR A 73 104.20 61.11 -57.90
C THR A 73 103.29 60.44 -58.94
N ALA A 74 103.82 59.57 -59.81
CA ALA A 74 103.02 58.81 -60.77
C ALA A 74 102.50 57.49 -60.17
N GLU A 75 103.28 56.84 -59.30
CA GLU A 75 102.92 55.57 -58.69
C GLU A 75 101.89 55.75 -57.56
N GLU A 76 102.03 56.80 -56.75
CA GLU A 76 101.01 57.20 -55.76
C GLU A 76 99.67 57.52 -56.45
N LEU A 77 99.72 58.21 -57.59
CA LEU A 77 98.55 58.56 -58.39
C LEU A 77 97.90 57.34 -59.06
N GLU A 78 98.67 56.28 -59.35
CA GLU A 78 98.13 55.02 -59.88
C GLU A 78 97.55 54.14 -58.77
N ASN A 79 98.16 54.12 -57.59
CA ASN A 79 97.66 53.37 -56.45
C ASN A 79 96.41 54.01 -55.82
N THR A 80 96.31 55.35 -55.83
CA THR A 80 95.07 56.05 -55.43
C THR A 80 93.93 55.84 -56.43
N LYS A 81 94.18 55.73 -57.75
CA LYS A 81 93.16 55.28 -58.72
C LYS A 81 92.63 53.90 -58.38
N LYS A 82 93.52 52.91 -58.18
CA LYS A 82 93.12 51.53 -57.85
C LYS A 82 92.24 51.49 -56.59
N LEU A 83 92.62 52.23 -55.55
CA LEU A 83 91.81 52.35 -54.34
C LEU A 83 90.45 53.02 -54.59
N ILE A 84 90.38 54.06 -55.42
CA ILE A 84 89.09 54.69 -55.83
C ILE A 84 88.23 53.69 -56.62
N GLU A 85 88.83 52.87 -57.47
CA GLU A 85 88.14 51.89 -58.32
C GLU A 85 87.65 50.68 -57.51
N GLU A 86 88.44 50.20 -56.55
CA GLU A 86 88.05 49.20 -55.55
C GLU A 86 86.93 49.72 -54.64
N LEU A 87 87.06 50.94 -54.10
CA LEU A 87 86.01 51.59 -53.32
C LEU A 87 84.72 51.74 -54.13
N LYS A 88 84.80 52.15 -55.40
CA LYS A 88 83.66 52.22 -56.32
C LYS A 88 83.00 50.86 -56.53
N MET A 89 83.76 49.80 -56.76
CA MET A 89 83.21 48.44 -56.88
C MET A 89 82.58 47.97 -55.56
N SER A 90 83.17 48.29 -54.40
CA SER A 90 82.58 47.97 -53.10
C SER A 90 81.27 48.73 -52.86
N LEU A 91 81.18 49.99 -53.29
CA LEU A 91 79.98 50.82 -53.19
C LEU A 91 78.87 50.31 -54.12
N GLU A 92 79.21 49.93 -55.36
CA GLU A 92 78.26 49.33 -56.30
C GLU A 92 77.72 47.98 -55.80
N ASN A 93 78.56 47.17 -55.16
CA ASN A 93 78.12 45.93 -54.54
C ASN A 93 77.23 46.20 -53.31
N ARG A 94 77.62 47.12 -52.41
CA ARG A 94 76.78 47.51 -51.27
C ARG A 94 75.42 48.07 -51.69
N GLN A 95 75.34 48.77 -52.81
CA GLN A 95 74.06 49.22 -53.38
C GLN A 95 73.19 48.06 -53.89
N LYS A 96 73.78 46.99 -54.43
CA LYS A 96 73.05 45.77 -54.79
C LYS A 96 72.58 45.01 -53.55
N ASP A 97 73.44 44.89 -52.54
CA ASP A 97 73.08 44.29 -51.24
C ASP A 97 71.89 45.06 -50.60
N GLU A 98 71.94 46.40 -50.62
CA GLU A 98 70.87 47.28 -50.09
C GLU A 98 69.55 47.11 -50.86
N LEU A 99 69.59 46.94 -52.18
CA LEU A 99 68.41 46.66 -53.00
C LEU A 99 67.84 45.26 -52.71
N GLN A 100 68.68 44.23 -52.59
CA GLN A 100 68.23 42.87 -52.24
C GLN A 100 67.58 42.83 -50.85
N VAL A 101 68.15 43.52 -49.85
CA VAL A 101 67.57 43.64 -48.51
C VAL A 101 66.23 44.39 -48.53
N LYS A 102 66.04 45.36 -49.45
CA LYS A 102 64.75 46.03 -49.65
C LYS A 102 63.71 45.11 -50.30
N GLU A 103 64.08 44.40 -51.36
CA GLU A 103 63.22 43.38 -51.98
C GLU A 103 62.85 42.25 -51.00
N GLU A 104 63.70 41.95 -50.02
CA GLU A 104 63.42 41.01 -48.93
C GLU A 104 62.51 41.58 -47.86
N ALA A 105 62.74 42.82 -47.43
CA ALA A 105 61.85 43.51 -46.50
C ALA A 105 60.44 43.69 -47.09
N GLU A 106 60.32 44.03 -48.37
CA GLU A 106 59.02 44.13 -49.07
C GLU A 106 58.32 42.77 -49.16
N ARG A 107 59.03 41.68 -49.47
CA ARG A 107 58.48 40.31 -49.42
C ARG A 107 58.02 39.88 -48.03
N VAL A 108 58.77 40.25 -46.98
CA VAL A 108 58.39 39.97 -45.59
C VAL A 108 57.16 40.77 -45.17
N ASN A 109 57.11 42.07 -45.48
CA ASN A 109 55.97 42.93 -45.18
C ASN A 109 54.68 42.42 -45.85
N LEU A 110 54.75 42.05 -47.14
CA LEU A 110 53.60 41.47 -47.86
C LEU A 110 53.11 40.17 -47.21
N LYS A 111 54.01 39.31 -46.68
CA LYS A 111 53.60 38.09 -45.99
C LYS A 111 53.04 38.35 -44.58
N ILE A 112 53.49 39.41 -43.90
CA ILE A 112 52.87 39.87 -42.65
C ILE A 112 51.45 40.37 -42.93
N GLU A 113 51.27 41.23 -43.94
CA GLU A 113 49.96 41.79 -44.32
C GLU A 113 48.96 40.73 -44.80
N GLU A 114 49.43 39.66 -45.46
CA GLU A 114 48.63 38.47 -45.79
C GLU A 114 48.18 37.72 -44.53
N LEU A 115 49.11 37.44 -43.59
CA LEU A 115 48.81 36.73 -42.34
C LEU A 115 47.90 37.55 -41.40
N GLU A 116 48.03 38.87 -41.37
CA GLU A 116 47.13 39.75 -40.62
C GLU A 116 45.69 39.71 -41.18
N GLN A 117 45.53 39.61 -42.51
CA GLN A 117 44.22 39.44 -43.15
C GLN A 117 43.62 38.04 -42.90
N ASP A 118 44.44 36.99 -42.95
CA ASP A 118 44.02 35.63 -42.60
C ASP A 118 43.51 35.57 -41.15
N ILE A 119 44.29 36.06 -40.17
CA ILE A 119 43.92 36.05 -38.74
C ILE A 119 42.63 36.85 -38.47
N VAL A 120 42.48 38.03 -39.09
CA VAL A 120 41.27 38.85 -38.92
C VAL A 120 40.04 38.19 -39.54
N THR A 121 40.18 37.45 -40.64
CA THR A 121 39.05 36.75 -41.27
C THR A 121 38.70 35.45 -40.54
N GLU A 122 39.68 34.65 -40.13
CA GLU A 122 39.49 33.39 -39.39
C GLU A 122 38.80 33.64 -38.04
N ALA A 123 39.32 34.54 -37.21
CA ALA A 123 38.69 34.89 -35.93
C ALA A 123 37.28 35.49 -36.12
N SER A 124 37.03 36.20 -37.23
CA SER A 124 35.70 36.71 -37.56
C SER A 124 34.75 35.61 -38.07
N ILE A 125 35.25 34.48 -38.55
CA ILE A 125 34.45 33.31 -38.92
C ILE A 125 34.13 32.49 -37.66
N GLU A 126 35.13 32.20 -36.82
CA GLU A 126 34.94 31.47 -35.55
C GLU A 126 33.93 32.15 -34.62
N ALA A 127 34.05 33.48 -34.43
CA ALA A 127 33.09 34.22 -33.61
C ALA A 127 31.66 34.19 -34.18
N LYS A 128 31.50 34.06 -35.51
CA LYS A 128 30.19 33.92 -36.16
C LYS A 128 29.64 32.49 -36.07
N THR A 129 30.47 31.46 -36.21
CA THR A 129 30.01 30.06 -36.09
C THR A 129 29.64 29.73 -34.65
N GLN A 130 30.42 30.17 -33.66
CA GLN A 130 30.07 30.05 -32.24
C GLN A 130 28.75 30.78 -31.93
N LEU A 131 28.58 32.02 -32.40
CA LEU A 131 27.34 32.79 -32.21
C LEU A 131 26.13 32.12 -32.88
N GLU A 132 26.29 31.46 -34.03
CA GLU A 132 25.20 30.75 -34.69
C GLU A 132 24.84 29.44 -33.97
N VAL A 133 25.85 28.70 -33.45
CA VAL A 133 25.64 27.52 -32.60
C VAL A 133 24.86 27.91 -31.34
N GLU A 134 25.28 28.94 -30.61
CA GLU A 134 24.58 29.45 -29.42
C GLU A 134 23.14 29.89 -29.72
N LYS A 135 22.88 30.51 -30.88
CA LYS A 135 21.50 30.79 -31.31
C LYS A 135 20.69 29.51 -31.52
N THR A 136 21.25 28.49 -32.19
CA THR A 136 20.52 27.24 -32.43
C THR A 136 20.15 26.54 -31.13
N ILE A 137 21.10 26.44 -30.19
CA ILE A 137 20.88 25.91 -28.84
C ILE A 137 19.80 26.72 -28.10
N HIS A 138 19.85 28.06 -28.18
CA HIS A 138 18.83 28.91 -27.56
C HIS A 138 17.44 28.73 -28.18
N THR A 139 17.32 28.58 -29.50
CA THR A 139 16.04 28.31 -30.17
C THR A 139 15.48 26.93 -29.84
N GLU A 140 16.34 25.91 -29.68
CA GLU A 140 15.96 24.57 -29.27
C GLU A 140 15.43 24.57 -27.83
N ALA A 141 16.19 25.15 -26.88
CA ALA A 141 15.78 25.29 -25.48
C ALA A 141 14.49 26.13 -25.29
N LEU A 142 14.25 27.15 -26.13
CA LEU A 142 12.97 27.88 -26.14
C LEU A 142 11.81 27.00 -26.63
N SER A 143 12.06 26.11 -27.60
CA SER A 143 11.04 25.18 -28.10
C SER A 143 10.69 24.10 -27.08
N GLU A 144 11.67 23.59 -26.33
CA GLU A 144 11.48 22.67 -25.21
C GLU A 144 10.71 23.35 -24.07
N LEU A 145 11.08 24.59 -23.70
CA LEU A 145 10.35 25.37 -22.69
C LEU A 145 8.89 25.61 -23.10
N GLU A 146 8.63 25.87 -24.39
CA GLU A 146 7.27 25.95 -24.91
C GLU A 146 6.52 24.61 -24.86
N PHE A 147 7.21 23.49 -25.12
CA PHE A 147 6.64 22.15 -25.07
C PHE A 147 6.26 21.76 -23.63
N ILE A 148 7.20 21.86 -22.68
CA ILE A 148 6.97 21.64 -21.24
C ILE A 148 5.84 22.54 -20.73
N LYS A 149 5.77 23.80 -21.19
CA LYS A 149 4.67 24.73 -20.86
C LYS A 149 3.32 24.31 -21.46
N LYS A 150 3.28 23.60 -22.58
CA LYS A 150 2.04 23.02 -23.15
C LYS A 150 1.61 21.80 -22.34
N GLU A 151 2.53 20.88 -22.03
CA GLU A 151 2.26 19.69 -21.19
C GLU A 151 1.78 20.07 -19.78
N LEU A 152 2.47 20.98 -19.10
CA LEU A 152 2.09 21.47 -17.77
C LEU A 152 0.70 22.15 -17.76
N ASN A 153 0.26 22.71 -18.89
CA ASN A 153 -1.10 23.24 -19.04
C ASN A 153 -2.13 22.17 -19.46
N SER A 154 -1.71 21.01 -19.96
CA SER A 154 -2.58 19.83 -20.11
C SER A 154 -2.80 19.17 -18.75
N LEU A 155 -1.71 18.84 -18.05
CA LEU A 155 -1.73 18.22 -16.73
C LEU A 155 -2.54 19.03 -15.70
N ARG A 156 -2.51 20.37 -15.77
CA ARG A 156 -3.37 21.25 -14.95
C ARG A 156 -4.86 21.14 -15.28
N LYS A 157 -5.24 20.94 -16.54
CA LYS A 157 -6.64 20.71 -16.94
C LYS A 157 -7.11 19.32 -16.55
N GLU A 158 -6.25 18.32 -16.72
CA GLU A 158 -6.49 16.94 -16.28
C GLU A 158 -6.67 16.88 -14.77
N TYR A 159 -5.80 17.55 -14.00
CA TYR A 159 -5.95 17.69 -12.55
C TYR A 159 -7.26 18.39 -12.16
N ALA A 160 -7.60 19.52 -12.77
CA ALA A 160 -8.87 20.22 -12.49
C ALA A 160 -10.11 19.37 -12.86
N SER A 161 -10.02 18.58 -13.93
CA SER A 161 -11.05 17.62 -14.32
C SER A 161 -11.20 16.51 -13.26
N MET A 162 -10.09 15.90 -12.85
CA MET A 162 -10.05 14.89 -11.78
C MET A 162 -10.54 15.44 -10.43
N GLU A 163 -10.22 16.68 -10.10
CA GLU A 163 -10.69 17.38 -8.91
C GLU A 163 -12.22 17.58 -8.93
N SER A 164 -12.76 18.08 -10.05
CA SER A 164 -14.22 18.20 -10.21
C SER A 164 -14.95 16.85 -10.16
N GLY A 165 -14.31 15.78 -10.66
CA GLY A 165 -14.80 14.40 -10.54
C GLY A 165 -14.76 13.89 -9.11
N ARG A 166 -13.68 14.19 -8.35
CA ARG A 166 -13.53 13.88 -6.92
C ARG A 166 -14.61 14.57 -6.09
N ASP A 167 -14.84 15.87 -6.28
CA ASP A 167 -15.88 16.62 -5.56
C ASP A 167 -17.29 16.11 -5.91
N THR A 168 -17.55 15.79 -7.18
CA THR A 168 -18.83 15.17 -7.59
C THR A 168 -19.05 13.80 -6.93
N ALA A 169 -18.00 12.98 -6.86
CA ALA A 169 -18.06 11.67 -6.20
C ALA A 169 -18.28 11.80 -4.67
N ILE A 170 -17.68 12.80 -4.03
CA ILE A 170 -17.89 13.10 -2.61
C ILE A 170 -19.33 13.54 -2.35
N ASN A 171 -19.87 14.48 -3.12
CA ASN A 171 -21.26 14.92 -2.97
C ASN A 171 -22.25 13.74 -3.10
N ASN A 172 -22.05 12.87 -4.09
CA ASN A 172 -22.85 11.65 -4.26
C ASN A 172 -22.70 10.66 -3.08
N ALA A 173 -21.51 10.56 -2.48
CA ALA A 173 -21.27 9.75 -1.29
C ALA A 173 -21.96 10.35 -0.05
N GLU A 174 -21.93 11.67 0.13
CA GLU A 174 -22.62 12.36 1.22
C GLU A 174 -24.14 12.25 1.09
N GLU A 175 -24.70 12.39 -0.13
CA GLU A 175 -26.13 12.17 -0.39
C GLU A 175 -26.57 10.72 -0.09
N THR A 176 -25.78 9.72 -0.50
CA THR A 176 -26.11 8.30 -0.24
C THR A 176 -25.95 7.93 1.23
N VAL A 177 -24.97 8.50 1.95
CA VAL A 177 -24.86 8.39 3.42
C VAL A 177 -26.04 9.07 4.11
N ALA A 178 -26.46 10.27 3.67
CA ALA A 178 -27.63 10.95 4.23
C ALA A 178 -28.93 10.14 4.03
N ALA A 179 -29.12 9.53 2.86
CA ALA A 179 -30.24 8.61 2.60
C ALA A 179 -30.15 7.34 3.47
N SER A 180 -28.96 6.75 3.61
CA SER A 180 -28.73 5.59 4.50
C SER A 180 -29.07 5.92 5.96
N ASN A 181 -28.69 7.11 6.45
CA ASN A 181 -29.01 7.55 7.81
C ASN A 181 -30.51 7.76 8.03
N GLN A 182 -31.25 8.23 7.02
CA GLN A 182 -32.72 8.31 7.07
C GLN A 182 -33.37 6.92 7.11
N ILE A 183 -32.86 5.96 6.33
CA ILE A 183 -33.32 4.57 6.35
C ILE A 183 -33.02 3.91 7.70
N GLN A 184 -31.81 4.09 8.24
CA GLN A 184 -31.44 3.60 9.57
C GLN A 184 -32.41 4.13 10.62
N LYS A 185 -32.67 5.45 10.65
CA LYS A 185 -33.60 6.02 11.62
C LYS A 185 -35.01 5.43 11.46
N ALA A 186 -35.51 5.26 10.25
CA ALA A 186 -36.82 4.63 10.02
C ALA A 186 -36.87 3.16 10.53
N VAL A 187 -35.75 2.43 10.47
CA VAL A 187 -35.64 1.08 11.06
C VAL A 187 -35.57 1.14 12.59
N GLU A 188 -34.91 2.13 13.18
CA GLU A 188 -34.89 2.36 14.63
C GLU A 188 -36.28 2.71 15.16
N ASP A 189 -36.99 3.64 14.50
CA ASP A 189 -38.36 4.04 14.82
C ASP A 189 -39.33 2.83 14.72
N LEU A 190 -39.28 2.05 13.63
CA LEU A 190 -40.08 0.82 13.46
C LEU A 190 -39.72 -0.28 14.48
N THR A 191 -38.47 -0.34 14.93
CA THR A 191 -38.04 -1.30 15.97
C THR A 191 -38.64 -0.92 17.33
N ALA A 192 -38.72 0.38 17.64
CA ALA A 192 -39.38 0.87 18.84
C ALA A 192 -40.91 0.59 18.81
N GLU A 193 -41.58 0.78 17.66
CA GLU A 193 -42.99 0.40 17.49
C GLU A 193 -43.21 -1.11 17.69
N LEU A 194 -42.36 -1.96 17.13
CA LEU A 194 -42.44 -3.42 17.30
C LEU A 194 -42.29 -3.83 18.77
N ILE A 195 -41.34 -3.22 19.49
CA ILE A 195 -41.16 -3.44 20.94
C ILE A 195 -42.42 -3.03 21.71
N ALA A 196 -42.97 -1.83 21.46
CA ALA A 196 -44.19 -1.37 22.12
C ALA A 196 -45.41 -2.27 21.85
N ILE A 197 -45.59 -2.74 20.61
CA ILE A 197 -46.65 -3.69 20.24
C ILE A 197 -46.45 -5.04 20.94
N LYS A 198 -45.21 -5.53 21.04
CA LYS A 198 -44.88 -6.77 21.75
C LYS A 198 -45.13 -6.66 23.26
N GLU A 199 -44.84 -5.51 23.86
CA GLU A 199 -45.13 -5.25 25.28
C GLU A 199 -46.64 -5.16 25.54
N ALA A 200 -47.41 -4.48 24.68
CA ALA A 200 -48.87 -4.46 24.76
C ALA A 200 -49.51 -5.86 24.57
N LEU A 201 -48.96 -6.67 23.66
CA LEU A 201 -49.39 -8.07 23.48
C LEU A 201 -49.08 -8.93 24.71
N ASN A 202 -47.96 -8.68 25.39
CA ASN A 202 -47.61 -9.39 26.62
C ASN A 202 -48.51 -8.95 27.80
N SER A 203 -48.85 -7.65 27.91
CA SER A 203 -49.80 -7.14 28.92
C SER A 203 -51.18 -7.76 28.74
N THR A 204 -51.76 -7.65 27.53
CA THR A 204 -53.08 -8.22 27.22
C THR A 204 -53.12 -9.74 27.37
N ARG A 205 -52.01 -10.45 27.12
CA ARG A 205 -51.90 -11.89 27.43
C ARG A 205 -51.84 -12.19 28.93
N ALA A 206 -51.18 -11.36 29.74
CA ALA A 206 -51.17 -11.51 31.19
C ALA A 206 -52.55 -11.22 31.79
N GLU A 207 -53.22 -10.15 31.33
CA GLU A 207 -54.60 -9.80 31.67
C GLU A 207 -55.58 -10.92 31.30
N PHE A 208 -55.43 -11.54 30.12
CA PHE A 208 -56.22 -12.70 29.71
C PHE A 208 -56.02 -13.90 30.64
N LEU A 209 -54.76 -14.26 30.95
CA LEU A 209 -54.45 -15.39 31.84
C LEU A 209 -55.00 -15.15 33.26
N GLN A 210 -54.90 -13.93 33.77
CA GLN A 210 -55.50 -13.56 35.06
C GLN A 210 -57.03 -13.67 35.02
N ALA A 211 -57.67 -13.19 33.95
CA ALA A 211 -59.12 -13.31 33.79
C ALA A 211 -59.58 -14.77 33.65
N GLU A 212 -58.78 -15.64 33.02
CA GLU A 212 -59.04 -17.08 32.94
C GLU A 212 -58.87 -17.78 34.30
N GLU A 213 -57.84 -17.43 35.08
CA GLU A 213 -57.65 -17.93 36.45
C GLU A 213 -58.85 -17.53 37.35
N GLN A 214 -59.28 -16.26 37.30
CA GLN A 214 -60.49 -15.84 38.03
C GLN A 214 -61.74 -16.59 37.55
N ARG A 215 -61.88 -16.83 36.23
CA ARG A 215 -63.00 -17.61 35.68
C ARG A 215 -62.99 -19.06 36.17
N SER A 216 -61.82 -19.69 36.26
CA SER A 216 -61.68 -21.04 36.83
C SER A 216 -62.13 -21.04 38.28
N GLY A 217 -61.56 -20.17 39.13
CA GLY A 217 -61.89 -20.12 40.55
C GLY A 217 -63.38 -19.92 40.85
N VAL A 218 -64.10 -19.15 40.02
CA VAL A 218 -65.57 -19.05 40.12
C VAL A 218 -66.27 -20.36 39.72
N VAL A 219 -65.88 -20.98 38.60
CA VAL A 219 -66.46 -22.27 38.15
C VAL A 219 -66.16 -23.42 39.13
N ASP A 220 -64.97 -23.44 39.72
CA ASP A 220 -64.56 -24.41 40.73
C ASP A 220 -65.38 -24.25 42.03
N GLN A 221 -65.69 -23.01 42.41
CA GLN A 221 -66.59 -22.72 43.54
C GLN A 221 -68.05 -23.07 43.21
N ASP A 222 -68.56 -22.72 42.03
CA ASP A 222 -69.95 -22.99 41.63
C ASP A 222 -70.21 -24.49 41.43
N THR A 223 -69.25 -25.23 40.87
CA THR A 223 -69.35 -26.71 40.78
C THR A 223 -69.26 -27.38 42.15
N HIS A 224 -68.51 -26.82 43.11
CA HIS A 224 -68.55 -27.27 44.50
C HIS A 224 -69.90 -27.01 45.16
N ASN A 225 -70.48 -25.80 44.97
CA ASN A 225 -71.80 -25.44 45.48
C ASN A 225 -72.88 -26.40 44.94
N LEU A 226 -72.95 -26.58 43.62
CA LEU A 226 -73.89 -27.49 42.96
C LEU A 226 -73.75 -28.95 43.41
N LYS A 227 -72.52 -29.39 43.75
CA LYS A 227 -72.29 -30.73 44.29
C LYS A 227 -72.89 -30.89 45.69
N VAL A 228 -72.77 -29.88 46.55
CA VAL A 228 -73.36 -29.88 47.89
C VAL A 228 -74.90 -29.83 47.83
N GLU A 229 -75.47 -29.07 46.89
CA GLU A 229 -76.91 -29.06 46.63
C GLU A 229 -77.42 -30.42 46.12
N LEU A 230 -76.67 -31.09 45.25
CA LEU A 230 -76.97 -32.44 44.77
C LEU A 230 -76.95 -33.47 45.91
N GLU A 231 -75.92 -33.46 46.76
CA GLU A 231 -75.79 -34.39 47.89
C GLU A 231 -76.94 -34.22 48.90
N GLN A 232 -77.39 -32.98 49.14
CA GLN A 232 -78.59 -32.71 49.95
C GLN A 232 -79.87 -33.23 49.28
N ALA A 233 -80.04 -33.03 47.97
CA ALA A 233 -81.19 -33.52 47.22
C ALA A 233 -81.26 -35.06 47.17
N GLU A 234 -80.10 -35.74 47.11
CA GLU A 234 -80.00 -37.19 47.20
C GLU A 234 -80.40 -37.72 48.59
N GLU A 235 -79.99 -37.05 49.69
CA GLU A 235 -80.50 -37.38 51.03
C GLU A 235 -82.02 -37.20 51.15
N GLU A 236 -82.58 -36.12 50.58
CA GLU A 236 -84.02 -35.85 50.61
C GLU A 236 -84.79 -36.94 49.85
N LEU A 237 -84.29 -37.34 48.67
CA LEU A 237 -84.84 -38.45 47.89
C LEU A 237 -84.79 -39.77 48.65
N GLN A 238 -83.69 -40.07 49.34
CA GLN A 238 -83.58 -41.28 50.16
C GLN A 238 -84.57 -41.25 51.34
N ARG A 239 -84.68 -40.13 52.06
CA ARG A 239 -85.69 -39.93 53.12
C ARG A 239 -87.12 -40.10 52.60
N LEU A 240 -87.42 -39.60 51.40
CA LEU A 240 -88.74 -39.77 50.77
C LEU A 240 -88.99 -41.22 50.33
N ASN A 241 -87.98 -41.91 49.81
CA ASN A 241 -88.07 -43.32 49.41
C ASN A 241 -88.38 -44.22 50.63
N ASP A 242 -87.74 -43.99 51.77
CA ASP A 242 -88.01 -44.73 53.01
C ASP A 242 -89.45 -44.49 53.55
N GLN A 243 -89.98 -43.27 53.37
CA GLN A 243 -91.40 -42.98 53.61
C GLN A 243 -92.32 -43.71 52.62
N VAL A 244 -91.99 -43.75 51.33
CA VAL A 244 -92.77 -44.48 50.30
C VAL A 244 -92.77 -45.98 50.56
N LEU A 245 -91.65 -46.57 51.01
CA LEU A 245 -91.58 -47.96 51.44
C LEU A 245 -92.47 -48.21 52.67
N SER A 246 -92.45 -47.31 53.64
CA SER A 246 -93.31 -47.37 54.84
C SER A 246 -94.81 -47.30 54.47
N VAL A 247 -95.19 -46.38 53.58
CA VAL A 247 -96.56 -46.27 53.04
C VAL A 247 -96.95 -47.52 52.25
N ARG A 248 -96.04 -48.12 51.48
CA ARG A 248 -96.29 -49.38 50.76
C ARG A 248 -96.60 -50.55 51.69
N VAL A 249 -95.89 -50.64 52.83
CA VAL A 249 -96.14 -51.65 53.89
C VAL A 249 -97.46 -51.40 54.64
N LEU A 250 -97.91 -50.15 54.78
CA LEU A 250 -99.23 -49.85 55.30
C LEU A 250 -100.33 -50.18 54.27
N LYS A 251 -100.11 -49.86 52.99
CA LYS A 251 -101.04 -50.17 51.90
C LYS A 251 -101.30 -51.67 51.77
N SER A 252 -100.27 -52.52 51.77
CA SER A 252 -100.46 -53.98 51.66
C SER A 252 -101.22 -54.59 52.85
N LYS A 253 -101.10 -54.01 54.04
CA LYS A 253 -101.93 -54.38 55.21
C LYS A 253 -103.40 -54.00 55.01
N VAL A 254 -103.69 -52.83 54.42
CA VAL A 254 -105.06 -52.42 54.07
C VAL A 254 -105.64 -53.30 52.97
N GLU A 255 -104.85 -53.69 51.97
CA GLU A 255 -105.26 -54.60 50.91
C GLU A 255 -105.56 -56.00 51.45
N SER A 256 -104.73 -56.54 52.35
CA SER A 256 -104.98 -57.82 53.04
C SER A 256 -106.20 -57.79 53.98
N ALA A 257 -106.48 -56.66 54.64
CA ALA A 257 -107.73 -56.48 55.38
C ALA A 257 -108.95 -56.37 54.46
N SER A 258 -108.77 -55.84 53.26
CA SER A 258 -109.83 -55.68 52.26
C SER A 258 -110.19 -57.00 51.57
N SER A 259 -109.23 -57.90 51.34
CA SER A 259 -109.50 -59.24 50.80
C SER A 259 -110.31 -60.09 51.78
N LEU A 260 -109.93 -60.10 53.07
CA LEU A 260 -110.68 -60.77 54.14
C LEU A 260 -112.16 -60.32 54.21
N LEU A 261 -112.42 -59.04 53.98
CA LEU A 261 -113.79 -58.49 53.92
C LEU A 261 -114.54 -58.91 52.64
N LEU A 262 -113.82 -59.19 51.56
CA LEU A 262 -114.37 -59.71 50.30
C LEU A 262 -114.70 -61.20 50.42
N ASP A 263 -113.85 -61.99 51.06
CA ASP A 263 -114.07 -63.42 51.33
C ASP A 263 -115.32 -63.62 52.22
N LEU A 264 -115.46 -62.82 53.29
CA LEU A 264 -116.68 -62.78 54.12
C LEU A 264 -117.96 -62.39 53.34
N LYS A 265 -117.83 -61.60 52.27
CA LYS A 265 -118.96 -61.30 51.38
C LYS A 265 -119.26 -62.44 50.41
N ALA A 266 -118.24 -63.20 49.99
CA ALA A 266 -118.42 -64.38 49.14
C ALA A 266 -119.14 -65.51 49.89
N GLU A 267 -118.81 -65.75 51.16
CA GLU A 267 -119.57 -66.68 52.03
C GLU A 267 -121.05 -66.27 52.16
N LEU A 268 -121.32 -64.97 52.32
CA LEU A 268 -122.68 -64.44 52.44
C LEU A 268 -123.47 -64.51 51.11
N ALA A 269 -122.79 -64.40 49.96
CA ALA A 269 -123.39 -64.59 48.65
C ALA A 269 -123.70 -66.07 48.34
N ALA A 270 -122.85 -67.00 48.78
CA ALA A 270 -123.00 -68.44 48.56
C ALA A 270 -124.28 -69.06 49.18
N TYR A 271 -124.99 -68.32 50.04
CA TYR A 271 -126.26 -68.73 50.64
C TYR A 271 -127.50 -68.44 49.79
N MET A 272 -127.43 -67.52 48.80
CA MET A 272 -128.63 -66.78 48.37
C MET A 272 -129.27 -67.15 47.01
N GLU A 273 -128.55 -67.66 46.01
CA GLU A 273 -129.12 -67.79 44.65
C GLU A 273 -129.23 -69.23 44.10
N PHE A 274 -130.48 -69.60 43.83
CA PHE A 274 -130.91 -70.90 43.30
C PHE A 274 -131.96 -70.65 42.20
N LYS A 275 -131.66 -71.10 40.96
CA LYS A 275 -132.55 -71.14 39.76
C LYS A 275 -132.87 -69.77 39.09
N VAL A 276 -133.13 -69.64 37.77
CA VAL A 276 -133.13 -70.59 36.62
C VAL A 276 -133.06 -69.86 35.25
N LYS A 277 -132.55 -70.58 34.21
CA LYS A 277 -132.73 -70.60 32.71
C LYS A 277 -133.75 -69.61 32.01
N GLU A 278 -133.91 -69.47 30.67
CA GLU A 278 -133.45 -70.16 29.43
C GLU A 278 -133.82 -69.31 28.16
N GLY A 279 -133.33 -69.65 26.95
CA GLY A 279 -134.05 -69.35 25.67
C GLY A 279 -133.28 -68.63 24.53
N CYS A 280 -133.05 -69.32 23.41
CA CYS A 280 -132.28 -68.88 22.21
C CYS A 280 -133.15 -68.21 21.11
N TYR A 281 -132.55 -67.34 20.28
CA TYR A 281 -133.10 -66.90 18.97
C TYR A 281 -132.02 -66.52 17.92
N GLU A 282 -130.89 -67.23 17.88
CA GLU A 282 -129.61 -66.62 17.44
C GLU A 282 -129.20 -66.72 15.96
N GLU A 283 -129.42 -67.81 15.23
CA GLU A 283 -128.62 -68.10 14.02
C GLU A 283 -128.79 -67.08 12.85
N LEU A 284 -130.02 -66.62 12.55
CA LEU A 284 -130.23 -65.61 11.50
C LEU A 284 -129.78 -64.19 11.93
N LYS A 285 -129.69 -63.96 13.24
CA LYS A 285 -129.21 -62.72 13.84
C LYS A 285 -127.68 -62.68 13.80
N VAL A 286 -127.01 -63.81 14.04
CA VAL A 286 -125.55 -63.98 13.94
C VAL A 286 -125.03 -63.65 12.54
N GLU A 287 -125.72 -64.02 11.45
CA GLU A 287 -125.29 -63.63 10.09
C GLU A 287 -125.40 -62.11 9.84
N LEU A 288 -126.49 -61.48 10.29
CA LEU A 288 -126.67 -60.02 10.16
C LEU A 288 -125.69 -59.24 11.03
N GLU A 289 -125.45 -59.70 12.27
CA GLU A 289 -124.46 -59.12 13.18
C GLU A 289 -123.03 -59.37 12.67
N GLY A 290 -122.75 -60.52 12.02
CA GLY A 290 -121.47 -60.81 11.37
C GLY A 290 -121.20 -59.94 10.14
N LEU A 291 -122.20 -59.69 9.30
CA LEU A 291 -122.07 -58.73 8.19
C LEU A 291 -121.91 -57.29 8.70
N LYS A 292 -122.63 -56.91 9.75
CA LYS A 292 -122.47 -55.60 10.41
C LYS A 292 -121.06 -55.45 11.00
N LEU A 293 -120.56 -56.47 11.69
CA LEU A 293 -119.20 -56.51 12.26
C LEU A 293 -118.13 -56.43 11.15
N ASN A 294 -118.33 -57.08 10.01
CA ASN A 294 -117.43 -56.95 8.86
C ASN A 294 -117.44 -55.55 8.25
N ILE A 295 -118.58 -54.86 8.20
CA ILE A 295 -118.66 -53.44 7.78
C ILE A 295 -118.00 -52.52 8.80
N GLU A 296 -118.16 -52.80 10.09
CA GLU A 296 -117.55 -52.05 11.20
C GLU A 296 -116.03 -52.21 11.21
N ASN A 297 -115.53 -53.45 11.06
CA ASN A 297 -114.11 -53.78 10.88
C ASN A 297 -113.51 -53.11 9.64
N ALA A 298 -114.17 -53.21 8.48
CA ALA A 298 -113.71 -52.54 7.26
C ALA A 298 -113.70 -51.00 7.41
N THR A 299 -114.59 -50.45 8.22
CA THR A 299 -114.62 -49.01 8.54
C THR A 299 -113.48 -48.63 9.48
N SER A 300 -113.14 -49.45 10.49
CA SER A 300 -111.96 -49.22 11.33
C SER A 300 -110.65 -49.38 10.56
N ASP A 301 -110.55 -50.35 9.64
CA ASP A 301 -109.39 -50.54 8.78
C ASP A 301 -109.17 -49.35 7.83
N VAL A 302 -110.25 -48.83 7.23
CA VAL A 302 -110.21 -47.61 6.42
C VAL A 302 -109.83 -46.37 7.25
N ASN A 303 -110.16 -46.33 8.55
CA ASN A 303 -109.76 -45.26 9.45
C ASN A 303 -108.28 -45.37 9.86
N THR A 304 -107.79 -46.55 10.27
CA THR A 304 -106.37 -46.76 10.61
C THR A 304 -105.45 -46.57 9.41
N LEU A 305 -105.86 -47.00 8.21
CA LEU A 305 -105.14 -46.71 6.96
C LEU A 305 -105.12 -45.21 6.64
N ARG A 306 -106.18 -44.46 6.94
CA ARG A 306 -106.21 -42.99 6.79
C ARG A 306 -105.27 -42.30 7.79
N GLU A 307 -105.24 -42.76 9.03
CA GLU A 307 -104.31 -42.27 10.06
C GLU A 307 -102.85 -42.55 9.70
N ALA A 308 -102.55 -43.77 9.22
CA ALA A 308 -101.23 -44.14 8.71
C ALA A 308 -100.83 -43.28 7.48
N SER A 309 -101.77 -43.03 6.55
CA SER A 309 -101.55 -42.15 5.40
C SER A 309 -101.26 -40.70 5.81
N ASN A 310 -102.01 -40.16 6.77
CA ASN A 310 -101.76 -38.83 7.33
C ASN A 310 -100.41 -38.74 8.07
N SER A 311 -100.05 -39.78 8.83
CA SER A 311 -98.76 -39.89 9.52
C SER A 311 -97.58 -39.90 8.55
N LEU A 312 -97.65 -40.74 7.50
CA LEU A 312 -96.65 -40.77 6.42
C LEU A 312 -96.55 -39.42 5.68
N LYS A 313 -97.68 -38.75 5.43
CA LYS A 313 -97.70 -37.41 4.82
C LYS A 313 -97.05 -36.36 5.71
N SER A 314 -97.25 -36.43 7.03
CA SER A 314 -96.58 -35.54 7.99
C SER A 314 -95.06 -35.74 7.97
N LYS A 315 -94.61 -37.00 8.05
CA LYS A 315 -93.18 -37.36 7.98
C LYS A 315 -92.53 -36.93 6.66
N LEU A 316 -93.25 -37.02 5.55
CA LEU A 316 -92.75 -36.57 4.25
C LEU A 316 -92.52 -35.05 4.20
N GLU A 317 -93.38 -34.23 4.81
CA GLU A 317 -93.15 -32.77 4.90
C GLU A 317 -92.04 -32.42 5.91
N GLU A 318 -91.89 -33.23 6.96
CA GLU A 318 -90.78 -33.13 7.93
C GLU A 318 -89.43 -33.44 7.26
N GLU A 319 -89.30 -34.57 6.54
CA GLU A 319 -88.11 -34.92 5.73
C GLU A 319 -87.80 -33.84 4.68
N LYS A 320 -88.81 -33.30 3.99
CA LYS A 320 -88.64 -32.16 3.07
C LYS A 320 -88.17 -30.89 3.76
N SER A 321 -88.40 -30.72 5.07
CA SER A 321 -87.87 -29.59 5.84
C SER A 321 -86.41 -29.82 6.22
N VAL A 322 -86.07 -31.01 6.70
CA VAL A 322 -84.70 -31.43 7.01
C VAL A 322 -83.81 -31.34 5.76
N LEU A 323 -84.28 -31.84 4.61
CA LEU A 323 -83.54 -31.81 3.34
C LEU A 323 -83.33 -30.37 2.82
N ARG A 324 -84.21 -29.42 3.14
CA ARG A 324 -83.98 -27.99 2.85
C ARG A 324 -82.91 -27.39 3.76
N SER A 325 -82.97 -27.63 5.08
CA SER A 325 -81.93 -27.16 6.00
C SER A 325 -80.56 -27.78 5.72
N LEU A 326 -80.53 -29.05 5.28
CA LEU A 326 -79.29 -29.74 4.91
C LEU A 326 -78.64 -29.05 3.70
N LYS A 327 -79.41 -28.77 2.64
CA LYS A 327 -78.91 -28.01 1.47
C LYS A 327 -78.42 -26.61 1.82
N GLU A 328 -79.13 -25.89 2.68
CA GLU A 328 -78.68 -24.57 3.14
C GLU A 328 -77.37 -24.65 3.93
N SER A 329 -77.14 -25.75 4.68
CA SER A 329 -75.86 -26.01 5.35
C SER A 329 -74.75 -26.47 4.39
N GLU A 330 -75.09 -27.22 3.35
CA GLU A 330 -74.19 -27.67 2.28
C GLU A 330 -73.69 -26.49 1.44
N GLU A 331 -74.57 -25.56 1.06
CA GLU A 331 -74.21 -24.32 0.35
C GLU A 331 -73.28 -23.44 1.20
N LYS A 332 -73.53 -23.30 2.50
CA LYS A 332 -72.66 -22.58 3.45
C LYS A 332 -71.30 -23.26 3.62
N ALA A 333 -71.26 -24.60 3.73
CA ALA A 333 -70.01 -25.35 3.81
C ALA A 333 -69.20 -25.24 2.52
N SER A 334 -69.84 -25.30 1.35
CA SER A 334 -69.22 -25.11 0.04
C SER A 334 -68.60 -23.72 -0.11
N ALA A 335 -69.31 -22.67 0.32
CA ALA A 335 -68.77 -21.30 0.36
C ALA A 335 -67.56 -21.16 1.29
N ALA A 336 -67.57 -21.82 2.46
CA ALA A 336 -66.42 -21.83 3.37
C ALA A 336 -65.20 -22.57 2.78
N VAL A 337 -65.41 -23.71 2.12
CA VAL A 337 -64.35 -24.44 1.39
C VAL A 337 -63.74 -23.57 0.28
N ALA A 338 -64.57 -22.87 -0.50
CA ALA A 338 -64.10 -21.97 -1.55
C ALA A 338 -63.24 -20.81 -1.00
N ASN A 339 -63.60 -20.23 0.15
CA ASN A 339 -62.80 -19.19 0.79
C ASN A 339 -61.45 -19.73 1.30
N LEU A 340 -61.45 -20.88 1.99
CA LEU A 340 -60.21 -21.54 2.45
C LEU A 340 -59.29 -21.91 1.28
N GLN A 341 -59.85 -22.32 0.13
CA GLN A 341 -59.09 -22.64 -1.07
C GLN A 341 -58.45 -21.37 -1.69
N ALA A 342 -59.15 -20.24 -1.70
CA ALA A 342 -58.58 -18.95 -2.13
C ALA A 342 -57.47 -18.44 -1.18
N GLU A 343 -57.63 -18.61 0.13
CA GLU A 343 -56.59 -18.31 1.12
C GLU A 343 -55.37 -19.22 0.99
N LEU A 344 -55.56 -20.50 0.66
CA LEU A 344 -54.49 -21.45 0.36
C LEU A 344 -53.69 -21.04 -0.89
N GLU A 345 -54.35 -20.63 -1.97
CA GLU A 345 -53.68 -20.15 -3.19
C GLU A 345 -52.95 -18.81 -2.96
N LYS A 346 -53.53 -17.91 -2.17
CA LYS A 346 -52.86 -16.67 -1.71
C LYS A 346 -51.61 -16.97 -0.87
N SER A 347 -51.70 -17.91 0.08
CA SER A 347 -50.56 -18.36 0.89
C SER A 347 -49.47 -19.00 0.02
N ARG A 348 -49.86 -19.86 -0.92
CA ARG A 348 -48.94 -20.54 -1.84
C ARG A 348 -48.21 -19.56 -2.77
N SER A 349 -48.90 -18.56 -3.31
CA SER A 349 -48.27 -17.52 -4.15
C SER A 349 -47.32 -16.62 -3.35
N ALA A 350 -47.67 -16.27 -2.11
CA ALA A 350 -46.76 -15.57 -1.20
C ALA A 350 -45.50 -16.40 -0.87
N ALA A 351 -45.63 -17.71 -0.64
CA ALA A 351 -44.50 -18.60 -0.40
C ALA A 351 -43.52 -18.64 -1.59
N VAL A 352 -44.03 -18.70 -2.83
CA VAL A 352 -43.19 -18.65 -4.05
C VAL A 352 -42.48 -17.30 -4.18
N PHE A 353 -43.15 -16.19 -3.87
CA PHE A 353 -42.53 -14.85 -3.86
C PHE A 353 -41.39 -14.74 -2.84
N TYR A 354 -41.59 -15.23 -1.60
CA TYR A 354 -40.52 -15.25 -0.61
C TYR A 354 -39.36 -16.16 -1.01
N GLN A 355 -39.63 -17.33 -1.61
CA GLN A 355 -38.59 -18.24 -2.09
C GLN A 355 -37.76 -17.63 -3.24
N MET A 356 -38.39 -16.89 -4.16
CA MET A 356 -37.70 -16.14 -5.21
C MET A 356 -36.78 -15.08 -4.59
N LYS A 357 -37.29 -14.26 -3.67
CA LYS A 357 -36.49 -13.24 -2.98
C LYS A 357 -35.36 -13.83 -2.14
N GLU A 358 -35.56 -15.00 -1.51
CA GLU A 358 -34.49 -15.73 -0.83
C GLU A 358 -33.41 -16.19 -1.81
N SER A 359 -33.79 -16.65 -3.01
CA SER A 359 -32.82 -17.06 -4.04
C SER A 359 -31.98 -15.89 -4.56
N GLU A 360 -32.59 -14.71 -4.79
CA GLU A 360 -31.89 -13.46 -5.12
C GLU A 360 -30.91 -13.05 -4.01
N GLN A 361 -31.35 -13.12 -2.74
CA GLN A 361 -30.49 -12.83 -1.59
C GLN A 361 -29.33 -13.82 -1.45
N ARG A 362 -29.54 -15.11 -1.72
CA ARG A 362 -28.48 -16.12 -1.76
C ARG A 362 -27.49 -15.86 -2.91
N GLU A 363 -27.95 -15.47 -4.09
CA GLU A 363 -27.08 -15.12 -5.22
C GLU A 363 -26.19 -13.93 -4.86
N VAL A 364 -26.77 -12.84 -4.34
CA VAL A 364 -26.03 -11.67 -3.83
C VAL A 364 -25.03 -12.06 -2.74
N MET A 365 -25.42 -12.95 -1.81
CA MET A 365 -24.55 -13.48 -0.76
C MET A 365 -23.38 -14.32 -1.32
N THR A 366 -23.52 -14.95 -2.50
CA THR A 366 -22.41 -15.64 -3.17
C THR A 366 -21.54 -14.73 -4.05
N GLU A 367 -22.09 -13.64 -4.57
CA GLU A 367 -21.37 -12.71 -5.45
C GLU A 367 -20.62 -11.61 -4.70
N LEU A 368 -21.15 -11.14 -3.57
CA LEU A 368 -20.49 -10.11 -2.77
C LEU A 368 -19.10 -10.54 -2.25
N PRO A 369 -18.90 -11.77 -1.71
CA PRO A 369 -17.57 -12.23 -1.29
C PRO A 369 -16.58 -12.33 -2.44
N LYS A 370 -17.01 -12.78 -3.64
CA LYS A 370 -16.14 -12.85 -4.83
C LYS A 370 -15.65 -11.47 -5.25
N LYS A 371 -16.54 -10.47 -5.24
CA LYS A 371 -16.20 -9.08 -5.55
C LYS A 371 -15.26 -8.47 -4.50
N LEU A 372 -15.48 -8.78 -3.23
CA LEU A 372 -14.65 -8.30 -2.12
C LEU A 372 -13.26 -8.96 -2.13
N GLN A 373 -13.17 -10.25 -2.43
CA GLN A 373 -11.91 -10.96 -2.68
C GLN A 373 -11.15 -10.32 -3.86
N LYS A 374 -11.80 -10.13 -5.02
CA LYS A 374 -11.16 -9.52 -6.19
C LYS A 374 -10.66 -8.10 -5.93
N ALA A 375 -11.39 -7.31 -5.15
CA ALA A 375 -10.96 -5.97 -4.74
C ALA A 375 -9.77 -6.00 -3.75
N ALA A 376 -9.62 -7.08 -2.96
CA ALA A 376 -8.44 -7.28 -2.13
C ALA A 376 -7.23 -7.71 -2.97
N GLU A 377 -7.41 -8.61 -3.93
CA GLU A 377 -6.39 -9.05 -4.90
C GLU A 377 -5.86 -7.85 -5.72
N GLU A 378 -6.74 -7.04 -6.32
CA GLU A 378 -6.40 -5.78 -7.00
C GLU A 378 -5.68 -4.79 -6.07
N GLY A 379 -6.07 -4.74 -4.79
CA GLY A 379 -5.44 -3.89 -3.78
C GLY A 379 -4.03 -4.34 -3.39
N ASP A 380 -3.73 -5.64 -3.41
CA ASP A 380 -2.40 -6.18 -3.16
C ASP A 380 -1.49 -6.10 -4.40
N GLU A 381 -2.04 -6.27 -5.61
CA GLU A 381 -1.33 -5.95 -6.86
C GLU A 381 -0.91 -4.48 -6.91
N ALA A 382 -1.80 -3.55 -6.55
CA ALA A 382 -1.51 -2.12 -6.49
C ALA A 382 -0.40 -1.78 -5.47
N LYS A 383 -0.38 -2.45 -4.31
CA LYS A 383 0.72 -2.32 -3.33
C LYS A 383 2.05 -2.83 -3.89
N SER A 384 2.04 -3.96 -4.58
CA SER A 384 3.23 -4.56 -5.21
C SER A 384 3.84 -3.61 -6.25
N ILE A 385 3.01 -3.04 -7.12
CA ILE A 385 3.41 -2.05 -8.13
C ILE A 385 3.98 -0.78 -7.45
N ALA A 386 3.33 -0.30 -6.39
CA ALA A 386 3.81 0.86 -5.63
C ALA A 386 5.17 0.60 -4.94
N HIS A 387 5.39 -0.61 -4.43
CA HIS A 387 6.67 -1.00 -3.81
C HIS A 387 7.79 -1.08 -4.85
N ALA A 388 7.54 -1.71 -6.01
CA ALA A 388 8.49 -1.75 -7.12
C ALA A 388 8.86 -0.33 -7.62
N ALA A 389 7.88 0.57 -7.73
CA ALA A 389 8.12 1.96 -8.09
C ALA A 389 8.96 2.73 -7.05
N GLN A 390 8.83 2.41 -5.75
CA GLN A 390 9.69 2.96 -4.70
C GLN A 390 11.12 2.41 -4.77
N GLU A 391 11.30 1.12 -5.07
CA GLU A 391 12.61 0.51 -5.24
C GLU A 391 13.37 1.06 -6.46
N GLU A 392 12.69 1.27 -7.60
CA GLU A 392 13.28 1.94 -8.76
C GLU A 392 13.63 3.41 -8.47
N LEU A 393 12.78 4.12 -7.71
CA LEU A 393 13.06 5.50 -7.28
C LEU A 393 14.28 5.59 -6.35
N LEU A 394 14.47 4.61 -5.45
CA LEU A 394 15.65 4.54 -4.60
C LEU A 394 16.93 4.27 -5.41
N LYS A 395 16.90 3.34 -6.38
CA LYS A 395 18.03 3.11 -7.32
C LYS A 395 18.37 4.38 -8.09
N ALA A 396 17.38 5.08 -8.63
CA ALA A 396 17.58 6.34 -9.33
C ALA A 396 18.17 7.44 -8.42
N GLN A 397 17.82 7.48 -7.12
CA GLN A 397 18.45 8.37 -6.16
C GLN A 397 19.91 8.00 -5.89
N GLU A 398 20.25 6.72 -5.74
CA GLU A 398 21.62 6.25 -5.58
C GLU A 398 22.49 6.56 -6.81
N GLU A 399 21.95 6.38 -8.02
CA GLU A 399 22.62 6.77 -9.27
C GLU A 399 22.84 8.30 -9.37
N VAL A 400 21.86 9.10 -8.94
CA VAL A 400 21.98 10.57 -8.89
C VAL A 400 23.03 11.02 -7.87
N GLU A 401 23.10 10.44 -6.68
CA GLU A 401 24.16 10.75 -5.71
C GLU A 401 25.54 10.27 -6.20
N GLN A 402 25.63 9.11 -6.87
CA GLN A 402 26.86 8.67 -7.52
C GLN A 402 27.30 9.61 -8.65
N ALA A 403 26.35 10.14 -9.44
CA ALA A 403 26.61 11.13 -10.48
C ALA A 403 27.07 12.48 -9.89
N LYS A 404 26.45 12.96 -8.81
CA LYS A 404 26.90 14.14 -8.06
C LYS A 404 28.32 13.96 -7.52
N ALA A 405 28.63 12.82 -6.90
CA ALA A 405 29.97 12.51 -6.42
C ALA A 405 31.01 12.57 -7.55
N ARG A 406 30.72 11.95 -8.70
CA ARG A 406 31.56 12.04 -9.92
C ARG A 406 31.69 13.47 -10.46
N SER A 407 30.64 14.28 -10.40
CA SER A 407 30.67 15.69 -10.80
C SER A 407 31.60 16.50 -9.91
N THR A 408 31.49 16.37 -8.57
CA THR A 408 32.37 17.11 -7.64
C THR A 408 33.84 16.70 -7.73
N THR A 409 34.16 15.43 -8.02
CA THR A 409 35.55 15.02 -8.23
C THR A 409 36.12 15.57 -9.53
N LEU A 410 35.36 15.55 -10.63
CA LEU A 410 35.74 16.18 -11.90
C LEU A 410 35.93 17.70 -11.77
N GLU A 411 35.04 18.38 -11.05
CA GLU A 411 35.16 19.82 -10.74
C GLU A 411 36.45 20.11 -9.96
N SER A 412 36.74 19.34 -8.90
CA SER A 412 37.98 19.51 -8.13
C SER A 412 39.25 19.23 -8.95
N SER A 413 39.18 18.31 -9.91
CA SER A 413 40.28 18.00 -10.84
C SER A 413 40.48 19.13 -11.85
N LEU A 414 39.40 19.71 -12.38
CA LEU A 414 39.44 20.86 -13.29
C LEU A 414 40.01 22.10 -12.58
N MET A 415 39.61 22.36 -11.33
CA MET A 415 40.18 23.43 -10.51
C MET A 415 41.67 23.23 -10.15
N ALA A 416 42.15 21.98 -10.14
CA ALA A 416 43.57 21.68 -9.97
C ALA A 416 44.34 21.93 -11.29
N ALA A 417 43.83 21.44 -12.42
CA ALA A 417 44.42 21.63 -13.74
C ALA A 417 44.49 23.11 -14.14
N GLN A 418 43.48 23.92 -13.79
CA GLN A 418 43.52 25.37 -13.99
C GLN A 418 44.69 26.04 -13.24
N LYS A 419 44.92 25.66 -11.98
CA LYS A 419 46.04 26.18 -11.18
C LYS A 419 47.39 25.70 -11.69
N GLU A 420 47.46 24.49 -12.25
CA GLU A 420 48.66 23.98 -12.93
C GLU A 420 48.95 24.78 -14.21
N ILE A 421 47.93 25.12 -15.00
CA ILE A 421 48.05 26.00 -16.19
C ILE A 421 48.48 27.43 -15.78
N GLU A 422 47.95 27.97 -14.69
CA GLU A 422 48.39 29.27 -14.15
C GLU A 422 49.86 29.23 -13.68
N ALA A 423 50.25 28.18 -12.93
CA ALA A 423 51.63 27.98 -12.50
C ALA A 423 52.59 27.78 -13.69
N ALA A 424 52.15 27.06 -14.73
CA ALA A 424 52.91 26.88 -15.97
C ALA A 424 53.10 28.22 -16.70
N LYS A 425 52.07 29.06 -16.83
CA LYS A 425 52.18 30.42 -17.40
C LYS A 425 53.13 31.33 -16.60
N VAL A 426 53.10 31.25 -15.27
CA VAL A 426 54.05 31.99 -14.41
C VAL A 426 55.48 31.47 -14.62
N ALA A 427 55.69 30.15 -14.71
CA ALA A 427 56.99 29.57 -15.03
C ALA A 427 57.47 29.96 -16.44
N GLU A 428 56.57 30.03 -17.42
CA GLU A 428 56.83 30.47 -18.79
C GLU A 428 57.24 31.96 -18.85
N MET A 429 56.59 32.83 -18.07
CA MET A 429 57.00 34.22 -17.89
C MET A 429 58.38 34.32 -17.25
N LEU A 430 58.62 33.61 -16.14
CA LEU A 430 59.92 33.60 -15.46
C LEU A 430 61.04 33.05 -16.36
N ALA A 431 60.73 32.08 -17.23
CA ALA A 431 61.67 31.58 -18.24
C ALA A 431 61.98 32.63 -19.31
N ARG A 432 60.99 33.39 -19.80
CA ARG A 432 61.22 34.52 -20.73
C ARG A 432 62.03 35.64 -20.08
N ASP A 433 61.74 35.98 -18.82
CA ASP A 433 62.51 36.99 -18.07
C ASP A 433 63.95 36.53 -17.84
N ALA A 434 64.17 35.26 -17.53
CA ALA A 434 65.50 34.67 -17.41
C ALA A 434 66.26 34.65 -18.74
N ILE A 435 65.60 34.30 -19.86
CA ILE A 435 66.20 34.38 -21.21
C ILE A 435 66.58 35.83 -21.52
N SER A 436 65.67 36.79 -21.31
CA SER A 436 65.95 38.20 -21.60
C SER A 436 67.02 38.79 -20.67
N ALA A 437 67.13 38.31 -19.42
CA ALA A 437 68.22 38.66 -18.51
C ALA A 437 69.55 38.06 -18.98
N LEU A 438 69.55 36.83 -19.50
CA LEU A 438 70.73 36.20 -20.11
C LEU A 438 71.17 36.95 -21.38
N GLU A 439 70.26 37.25 -22.31
CA GLU A 439 70.54 38.06 -23.52
C GLU A 439 71.11 39.45 -23.16
N LYS A 440 70.57 40.11 -22.13
CA LYS A 440 71.10 41.38 -21.61
C LYS A 440 72.48 41.20 -20.97
N SER A 441 72.72 40.09 -20.29
CA SER A 441 74.04 39.76 -19.71
C SER A 441 75.08 39.40 -20.77
N GLU A 442 74.66 38.75 -21.87
CA GLU A 442 75.52 38.31 -22.98
C GLU A 442 75.85 39.46 -23.94
N SER A 443 74.88 40.32 -24.23
CA SER A 443 75.13 41.59 -24.94
C SER A 443 76.00 42.55 -24.12
N ALA A 444 75.92 42.53 -22.78
CA ALA A 444 76.91 43.18 -21.91
C ALA A 444 78.28 42.48 -21.95
N LYS A 445 78.31 41.14 -21.94
CA LYS A 445 79.54 40.31 -22.13
C LYS A 445 80.23 40.55 -23.47
N GLY A 446 79.48 41.03 -24.46
CA GLY A 446 79.96 41.50 -25.76
C GLY A 446 81.02 42.60 -25.68
N ASN A 447 81.15 43.29 -24.53
CA ASN A 447 82.32 44.10 -24.20
C ASN A 447 82.85 43.77 -22.79
N ASN A 448 83.84 42.86 -22.78
CA ASN A 448 84.78 42.50 -21.71
C ASN A 448 84.55 41.17 -20.95
N ASP A 449 85.60 40.36 -21.06
CA ASP A 449 86.15 39.39 -20.12
C ASP A 449 85.38 38.14 -19.65
N LYS A 450 86.22 37.11 -19.45
CA LYS A 450 85.87 35.81 -18.90
C LYS A 450 85.26 35.98 -17.52
N ASP A 451 84.17 35.24 -17.31
CA ASP A 451 83.99 34.37 -16.14
C ASP A 451 82.58 33.79 -16.22
N SER A 452 82.48 32.50 -15.89
CA SER A 452 81.26 31.69 -15.97
C SER A 452 81.01 31.04 -14.62
N SER A 453 80.07 31.59 -13.84
CA SER A 453 79.85 31.23 -12.43
C SER A 453 78.39 30.85 -12.10
N SER A 454 77.64 30.34 -13.09
CA SER A 454 76.32 29.73 -12.90
C SER A 454 76.29 28.23 -13.28
N LEU A 455 77.43 27.54 -13.14
CA LEU A 455 77.53 26.09 -13.30
C LEU A 455 77.84 25.47 -11.94
N VAL A 456 76.84 24.85 -11.30
CA VAL A 456 77.02 24.13 -10.03
C VAL A 456 77.73 22.80 -10.31
N THR A 457 79.05 22.84 -10.37
CA THR A 457 79.89 21.65 -10.51
C THR A 457 79.92 20.87 -9.20
N LEU A 458 78.96 19.97 -9.00
CA LEU A 458 79.08 18.92 -7.98
C LEU A 458 80.37 18.13 -8.20
N THR A 459 81.14 17.91 -7.14
CA THR A 459 82.27 16.98 -7.21
C THR A 459 81.77 15.54 -7.34
N LEU A 460 82.61 14.66 -7.88
CA LEU A 460 82.25 13.25 -8.10
C LEU A 460 81.87 12.53 -6.79
N ASP A 461 82.54 12.87 -5.69
CA ASP A 461 82.26 12.34 -4.36
C ASP A 461 80.90 12.81 -3.81
N GLU A 462 80.55 14.09 -4.02
CA GLU A 462 79.23 14.63 -3.64
C GLU A 462 78.10 13.99 -4.44
N TYR A 463 78.31 13.76 -5.75
CA TYR A 463 77.36 13.02 -6.59
C TYR A 463 77.14 11.59 -6.09
N HIS A 464 78.21 10.85 -5.78
CA HIS A 464 78.10 9.48 -5.27
C HIS A 464 77.46 9.41 -3.88
N GLU A 465 77.75 10.36 -3.00
CA GLU A 465 77.13 10.43 -1.67
C GLU A 465 75.65 10.85 -1.75
N LEU A 466 75.28 11.77 -2.63
CA LEU A 466 73.87 12.11 -2.86
C LEU A 466 73.10 10.93 -3.47
N SER A 467 73.69 10.23 -4.44
CA SER A 467 73.14 9.00 -5.03
C SER A 467 72.93 7.90 -3.98
N ARG A 468 73.89 7.72 -3.07
CA ARG A 468 73.79 6.78 -1.94
C ARG A 468 72.63 7.13 -1.01
N ARG A 469 72.44 8.41 -0.67
CA ARG A 469 71.31 8.86 0.17
C ARG A 469 69.96 8.68 -0.53
N ALA A 470 69.87 8.96 -1.82
CA ALA A 470 68.67 8.73 -2.61
C ALA A 470 68.27 7.24 -2.59
N TYR A 471 69.22 6.34 -2.86
CA TYR A 471 69.01 4.89 -2.79
C TYR A 471 68.57 4.41 -1.39
N MET A 472 69.21 4.90 -0.32
CA MET A 472 68.85 4.55 1.06
C MET A 472 67.45 5.08 1.45
N ALA A 473 67.04 6.23 0.92
CA ALA A 473 65.69 6.77 1.12
C ALA A 473 64.64 5.95 0.33
N GLU A 474 64.98 5.53 -0.89
CA GLU A 474 64.15 4.64 -1.73
C GLU A 474 63.97 3.26 -1.08
N GLU A 475 65.04 2.64 -0.58
CA GLU A 475 64.97 1.37 0.15
C GLU A 475 64.09 1.49 1.41
N GLN A 476 64.22 2.60 2.16
CA GLN A 476 63.38 2.87 3.32
C GLN A 476 61.91 3.13 2.94
N ALA A 477 61.64 3.74 1.78
CA ALA A 477 60.28 3.91 1.25
C ALA A 477 59.68 2.56 0.80
N ASN A 478 60.45 1.75 0.07
CA ASN A 478 60.06 0.41 -0.35
C ASN A 478 59.75 -0.51 0.85
N ALA A 479 60.57 -0.46 1.90
CA ALA A 479 60.31 -1.20 3.15
C ALA A 479 59.00 -0.75 3.84
N ARG A 480 58.71 0.56 3.86
CA ARG A 480 57.42 1.08 4.37
C ARG A 480 56.24 0.63 3.51
N MET A 481 56.36 0.66 2.19
CA MET A 481 55.31 0.19 1.27
C MET A 481 55.04 -1.30 1.41
N GLN A 482 56.08 -2.14 1.55
CA GLN A 482 55.92 -3.57 1.82
C GLN A 482 55.22 -3.85 3.17
N ALA A 483 55.59 -3.10 4.23
CA ALA A 483 54.90 -3.19 5.52
C ALA A 483 53.42 -2.76 5.44
N ALA A 484 53.11 -1.68 4.73
CA ALA A 484 51.74 -1.21 4.51
C ALA A 484 50.92 -2.23 3.69
N ASN A 485 51.46 -2.74 2.59
CA ASN A 485 50.82 -3.77 1.76
C ASN A 485 50.57 -5.07 2.54
N SER A 486 51.48 -5.44 3.45
CA SER A 486 51.29 -6.60 4.34
C SER A 486 50.10 -6.40 5.29
N GLN A 487 49.92 -5.19 5.84
CA GLN A 487 48.77 -4.86 6.68
C GLN A 487 47.46 -4.83 5.89
N VAL A 488 47.47 -4.28 4.66
CA VAL A 488 46.32 -4.29 3.75
C VAL A 488 45.91 -5.72 3.38
N GLN A 489 46.87 -6.61 3.14
CA GLN A 489 46.58 -8.02 2.87
C GLN A 489 45.95 -8.71 4.09
N ILE A 490 46.49 -8.51 5.29
CA ILE A 490 45.90 -9.04 6.53
C ILE A 490 44.48 -8.51 6.76
N ALA A 491 44.23 -7.23 6.45
CA ALA A 491 42.90 -6.64 6.55
C ALA A 491 41.90 -7.30 5.58
N ARG A 492 42.25 -7.42 4.29
CA ARG A 492 41.42 -8.11 3.27
C ARG A 492 41.14 -9.57 3.62
N GLU A 493 42.12 -10.29 4.16
CA GLU A 493 41.87 -11.66 4.62
C GLU A 493 41.01 -11.73 5.89
N SER A 494 40.93 -10.66 6.69
CA SER A 494 40.00 -10.60 7.84
C SER A 494 38.57 -10.26 7.39
N GLU A 495 38.45 -9.42 6.35
CA GLU A 495 37.21 -9.07 5.66
C GLU A 495 36.59 -10.30 4.98
N LEU A 496 37.36 -11.03 4.16
CA LEU A 496 36.92 -12.28 3.53
C LEU A 496 36.44 -13.32 4.56
N ARG A 497 37.19 -13.53 5.65
CA ARG A 497 36.79 -14.41 6.78
C ARG A 497 35.64 -13.86 7.63
N SER A 498 35.10 -12.69 7.32
CA SER A 498 33.88 -12.14 7.92
C SER A 498 32.68 -12.25 6.97
N LEU A 499 32.91 -12.15 5.66
CA LEU A 499 31.92 -12.42 4.61
C LEU A 499 31.56 -13.92 4.56
N GLU A 500 32.57 -14.80 4.60
CA GLU A 500 32.41 -16.26 4.70
C GLU A 500 31.47 -16.67 5.87
N LYS A 501 31.58 -15.98 7.02
CA LYS A 501 30.70 -16.22 8.18
C LYS A 501 29.31 -15.59 8.06
N LEU A 502 29.15 -14.58 7.20
CA LEU A 502 27.84 -14.01 6.92
C LEU A 502 27.05 -14.92 5.98
N GLU A 503 27.74 -15.55 5.03
CA GLU A 503 27.22 -16.61 4.16
C GLU A 503 26.81 -17.85 4.97
N GLU A 504 27.69 -18.38 5.85
CA GLU A 504 27.35 -19.46 6.81
C GLU A 504 26.08 -19.14 7.62
N LEU A 505 25.89 -17.88 8.04
CA LEU A 505 24.74 -17.47 8.84
C LEU A 505 23.44 -17.32 8.03
N ASP A 506 23.48 -16.95 6.75
CA ASP A 506 22.26 -16.95 5.92
C ASP A 506 21.89 -18.37 5.44
N GLU A 507 22.86 -19.27 5.27
CA GLU A 507 22.58 -20.70 5.15
C GLU A 507 21.89 -21.26 6.42
N GLU A 508 22.38 -20.94 7.62
CA GLU A 508 21.69 -21.31 8.86
C GLU A 508 20.28 -20.69 8.97
N LEU A 509 20.11 -19.42 8.56
CA LEU A 509 18.81 -18.74 8.59
C LEU A 509 17.82 -19.29 7.56
N THR A 510 18.25 -19.64 6.35
CA THR A 510 17.39 -20.27 5.34
C THR A 510 16.95 -21.66 5.78
N MET A 511 17.88 -22.52 6.22
CA MET A 511 17.56 -23.82 6.81
C MET A 511 16.61 -23.72 8.02
N ARG A 512 16.74 -22.66 8.84
CA ARG A 512 15.83 -22.37 9.96
C ARG A 512 14.44 -21.91 9.50
N LYS A 513 14.35 -21.05 8.47
CA LYS A 513 13.09 -20.60 7.84
C LYS A 513 12.32 -21.80 7.26
N GLU A 514 12.99 -22.71 6.56
CA GLU A 514 12.39 -23.95 6.04
C GLU A 514 11.89 -24.87 7.15
N SER A 515 12.73 -25.10 8.17
CA SER A 515 12.36 -25.91 9.35
C SER A 515 11.12 -25.36 10.06
N LEU A 516 11.00 -24.03 10.17
CA LEU A 516 9.84 -23.35 10.72
C LEU A 516 8.60 -23.54 9.84
N LYS A 517 8.72 -23.37 8.51
CA LYS A 517 7.62 -23.56 7.54
C LYS A 517 7.08 -25.00 7.54
N ILE A 518 7.95 -25.99 7.73
CA ILE A 518 7.54 -27.40 7.91
C ILE A 518 6.81 -27.58 9.24
N ALA A 519 7.28 -26.94 10.32
CA ALA A 519 6.63 -27.02 11.63
C ALA A 519 5.23 -26.38 11.65
N THR A 520 5.05 -25.19 11.04
CA THR A 520 3.73 -24.53 10.95
C THR A 520 2.78 -25.34 10.07
N GLY A 521 3.21 -25.75 8.87
CA GLY A 521 2.39 -26.56 7.96
C GLY A 521 2.04 -27.96 8.48
N ASN A 522 2.72 -28.46 9.53
CA ASN A 522 2.32 -29.67 10.24
C ASN A 522 1.39 -29.37 11.43
N ALA A 523 1.54 -28.21 12.09
CA ALA A 523 0.61 -27.77 13.13
C ALA A 523 -0.77 -27.39 12.56
N GLU A 524 -0.80 -26.75 11.38
CA GLU A 524 -2.00 -26.47 10.59
C GLU A 524 -2.76 -27.77 10.30
N LYS A 525 -2.10 -28.77 9.68
CA LYS A 525 -2.71 -30.10 9.43
C LYS A 525 -3.19 -30.79 10.68
N ALA A 526 -2.44 -30.74 11.78
CA ALA A 526 -2.88 -31.32 13.05
C ALA A 526 -4.12 -30.61 13.62
N SER A 527 -4.32 -29.32 13.30
CA SER A 527 -5.55 -28.59 13.64
C SER A 527 -6.71 -28.93 12.69
N ASP A 528 -6.46 -29.14 11.40
CA ASP A 528 -7.46 -29.61 10.43
C ASP A 528 -7.95 -31.04 10.77
N GLU A 529 -7.00 -31.95 11.06
CA GLU A 529 -7.29 -33.32 11.53
C GLU A 529 -8.08 -33.30 12.84
N LYS A 530 -7.73 -32.41 13.78
CA LYS A 530 -8.52 -32.20 15.01
C LYS A 530 -9.94 -31.74 14.70
N ILE A 531 -10.11 -30.77 13.80
CA ILE A 531 -11.43 -30.23 13.42
C ILE A 531 -12.28 -31.31 12.73
N ALA A 532 -11.68 -32.14 11.86
CA ALA A 532 -12.36 -33.28 11.24
C ALA A 532 -12.85 -34.28 12.30
N VAL A 533 -12.00 -34.67 13.25
CA VAL A 533 -12.39 -35.57 14.36
C VAL A 533 -13.45 -34.93 15.27
N GLU A 534 -13.39 -33.61 15.52
CA GLU A 534 -14.44 -32.91 16.28
C GLU A 534 -15.79 -32.86 15.52
N GLN A 535 -15.78 -32.86 14.19
CA GLN A 535 -16.97 -32.96 13.35
C GLN A 535 -17.54 -34.39 13.34
N GLU A 536 -16.72 -35.41 13.15
CA GLU A 536 -17.14 -36.83 13.24
C GLU A 536 -17.69 -37.18 14.64
N LEU A 537 -17.05 -36.69 15.71
CA LEU A 537 -17.56 -36.82 17.07
C LEU A 537 -18.85 -36.04 17.33
N LYS A 538 -19.20 -35.08 16.47
CA LYS A 538 -20.49 -34.38 16.55
C LYS A 538 -21.57 -35.19 15.84
N THR A 539 -21.35 -35.62 14.59
CA THR A 539 -22.33 -36.47 13.87
C THR A 539 -22.58 -37.78 14.63
N TRP A 540 -21.56 -38.40 15.22
CA TRP A 540 -21.73 -39.60 16.05
C TRP A 540 -22.55 -39.35 17.32
N LYS A 541 -22.46 -38.16 17.95
CA LYS A 541 -23.33 -37.80 19.08
C LYS A 541 -24.78 -37.60 18.62
N ASP A 542 -24.98 -36.92 17.50
CA ASP A 542 -26.31 -36.67 16.92
C ASP A 542 -26.97 -38.01 16.52
N GLU A 543 -26.21 -38.96 15.96
CA GLU A 543 -26.64 -40.34 15.69
C GLU A 543 -26.94 -41.13 16.97
N GLN A 544 -26.11 -41.03 18.01
CA GLN A 544 -26.37 -41.67 19.31
C GLN A 544 -27.63 -41.11 20.00
N GLU A 545 -27.91 -39.82 19.85
CA GLU A 545 -29.16 -39.22 20.36
C GLU A 545 -30.38 -39.71 19.58
N GLN A 546 -30.27 -39.85 18.26
CA GLN A 546 -31.32 -40.47 17.43
C GLN A 546 -31.54 -41.94 17.78
N GLN A 547 -30.48 -42.73 17.99
CA GLN A 547 -30.59 -44.13 18.41
C GLN A 547 -31.24 -44.28 19.79
N LYS A 548 -30.93 -43.39 20.74
CA LYS A 548 -31.61 -43.35 22.05
C LYS A 548 -33.09 -43.02 21.92
N LYS A 549 -33.45 -42.00 21.13
CA LYS A 549 -34.85 -41.66 20.84
C LYS A 549 -35.60 -42.82 20.17
N ALA A 550 -34.95 -43.58 19.28
CA ALA A 550 -35.53 -44.78 18.68
C ALA A 550 -35.69 -45.95 19.70
N ALA A 551 -34.75 -46.11 20.63
CA ALA A 551 -34.83 -47.10 21.70
C ALA A 551 -35.89 -46.76 22.77
N GLU A 552 -36.13 -45.48 23.04
CA GLU A 552 -37.23 -45.00 23.91
C GLU A 552 -38.62 -45.32 23.34
N PHE A 553 -38.75 -45.52 22.03
CA PHE A 553 -39.96 -46.05 21.39
C PHE A 553 -40.07 -47.59 21.40
N SER A 554 -39.07 -48.31 21.93
CA SER A 554 -38.88 -49.75 21.68
C SER A 554 -38.57 -50.59 22.93
N ASN A 555 -39.34 -50.45 24.01
CA ASN A 555 -39.11 -51.17 25.27
C ASN A 555 -40.39 -51.80 25.87
N GLU A 556 -40.59 -53.10 25.66
CA GLU A 556 -41.51 -53.94 26.43
C GLU A 556 -41.00 -55.40 26.52
N ILE A 557 -40.91 -55.96 27.75
CA ILE A 557 -40.69 -57.38 28.14
C ILE A 557 -39.27 -58.01 28.00
N THR A 558 -39.00 -59.05 28.82
CA THR A 558 -37.70 -59.69 29.22
C THR A 558 -37.96 -61.20 29.56
N PRO A 559 -37.08 -62.09 30.15
CA PRO A 559 -35.81 -61.90 30.92
C PRO A 559 -34.67 -62.96 30.70
N GLU A 560 -33.64 -62.94 31.58
CA GLU A 560 -32.78 -64.07 32.07
C GLU A 560 -31.78 -64.83 31.14
N PRO A 561 -30.81 -65.65 31.65
CA PRO A 561 -30.31 -65.86 33.04
C PRO A 561 -28.75 -65.83 33.23
N GLU A 562 -28.29 -66.10 34.47
CA GLU A 562 -26.89 -66.37 34.95
C GLU A 562 -26.39 -67.83 34.65
N PRO A 563 -25.18 -68.36 35.06
CA PRO A 563 -24.16 -67.89 36.03
C PRO A 563 -22.64 -68.11 35.72
N GLU A 564 -21.82 -67.91 36.76
CA GLU A 564 -20.34 -67.87 36.91
C GLU A 564 -19.54 -69.18 36.66
N PRO A 565 -18.19 -69.15 36.43
CA PRO A 565 -17.22 -69.19 37.56
C PRO A 565 -15.85 -68.44 37.43
N LYS A 566 -15.27 -68.11 38.60
CA LYS A 566 -13.91 -67.57 38.89
C LYS A 566 -12.83 -68.72 38.98
N PRO A 567 -11.48 -68.56 39.20
CA PRO A 567 -10.80 -67.50 40.01
C PRO A 567 -9.29 -67.11 39.81
N LYS A 568 -8.97 -65.80 40.06
CA LYS A 568 -7.85 -65.22 40.89
C LYS A 568 -6.35 -65.57 40.59
N PRO A 569 -5.33 -64.95 41.25
CA PRO A 569 -5.15 -63.58 41.82
C PRO A 569 -3.99 -62.82 41.06
N VAL A 570 -3.41 -61.66 41.41
CA VAL A 570 -2.74 -61.19 42.66
C VAL A 570 -2.60 -59.64 42.69
N LEU A 571 -3.00 -59.05 43.83
CA LEU A 571 -2.55 -57.84 44.58
C LEU A 571 -1.72 -56.74 43.85
N GLU A 572 -2.07 -55.44 43.85
CA GLU A 572 -2.28 -54.46 44.96
C GLU A 572 -0.98 -53.96 45.67
N PRO A 573 -0.95 -52.76 46.33
CA PRO A 573 -1.93 -51.64 46.37
C PRO A 573 -1.34 -50.19 46.27
N LEU A 574 -2.25 -49.17 46.20
CA LEU A 574 -2.31 -47.83 46.87
C LEU A 574 -1.00 -47.03 47.22
N SER A 575 -0.93 -45.69 47.23
CA SER A 575 -1.80 -44.53 46.85
C SER A 575 -0.91 -43.23 46.85
N GLN A 576 -1.26 -41.94 47.06
CA GLN A 576 -2.44 -41.19 47.55
C GLN A 576 -2.35 -39.66 47.19
N MET A 577 -3.35 -38.86 47.59
CA MET A 577 -3.43 -37.38 47.85
C MET A 577 -2.31 -36.43 47.36
N GLU A 578 -2.57 -35.36 46.57
CA GLU A 578 -3.46 -34.17 46.77
C GLU A 578 -2.79 -32.99 47.52
N LYS A 579 -2.45 -31.90 46.80
CA LYS A 579 -2.76 -30.50 47.19
C LYS A 579 -2.43 -29.43 46.14
N VAL A 580 -3.17 -28.33 46.21
CA VAL A 580 -3.09 -27.03 45.50
C VAL A 580 -3.29 -25.97 46.61
N PRO A 581 -2.54 -24.83 46.71
CA PRO A 581 -2.84 -23.64 45.89
C PRO A 581 -1.76 -22.54 45.65
N SER A 582 -1.85 -21.91 44.46
CA SER A 582 -1.84 -20.45 44.17
C SER A 582 -0.61 -19.53 44.43
N ASN A 583 -0.64 -18.40 43.70
CA ASN A 583 0.01 -17.08 43.88
C ASN A 583 1.42 -16.81 43.27
N ASP A 584 1.40 -16.11 42.13
CA ASP A 584 2.25 -14.96 41.77
C ASP A 584 2.13 -13.81 42.83
N PRO A 585 3.03 -12.79 42.94
CA PRO A 585 3.61 -12.04 41.80
C PRO A 585 5.03 -11.43 41.93
N GLU A 586 5.42 -10.72 40.86
CA GLU A 586 6.36 -9.58 40.70
C GLU A 586 7.48 -9.27 41.72
N THR A 587 8.67 -8.90 41.19
CA THR A 587 9.37 -7.59 41.41
C THR A 587 10.92 -7.70 41.38
N GLY A 588 11.56 -6.92 40.50
CA GLY A 588 12.69 -6.07 40.95
C GLY A 588 14.16 -6.39 40.58
N SER A 589 14.74 -5.48 39.81
CA SER A 589 16.09 -4.87 40.02
C SER A 589 17.39 -5.67 39.81
N ALA A 590 17.96 -5.49 38.61
CA ALA A 590 19.34 -5.09 38.30
C ALA A 590 20.50 -5.28 39.32
N SER A 591 21.63 -5.82 38.81
CA SER A 591 22.97 -5.32 39.12
C SER A 591 23.92 -5.51 37.94
N ASP A 592 24.70 -4.48 37.62
CA ASP A 592 25.82 -4.51 36.67
C ASP A 592 27.11 -5.10 37.33
N LYS A 593 28.02 -5.68 36.54
CA LYS A 593 29.51 -5.70 36.69
C LYS A 593 30.24 -6.73 35.81
N THR A 594 30.69 -6.26 34.65
CA THR A 594 32.04 -6.44 34.03
C THR A 594 32.95 -7.67 34.33
N LYS A 595 33.61 -8.16 33.26
CA LYS A 595 34.95 -8.83 33.16
C LYS A 595 35.09 -10.38 33.26
N LYS A 596 34.95 -11.01 32.09
CA LYS A 596 35.83 -12.05 31.46
C LYS A 596 36.82 -12.85 32.37
N LYS A 597 36.67 -14.20 32.41
CA LYS A 597 37.61 -15.17 31.76
C LYS A 597 37.29 -16.69 31.95
N LYS A 598 37.03 -17.35 30.82
CA LYS A 598 37.42 -18.73 30.40
C LYS A 598 37.13 -19.99 31.26
N LYS A 599 36.36 -20.89 30.61
CA LYS A 599 36.43 -22.38 30.60
C LYS A 599 36.06 -23.17 31.88
N LYS A 600 34.93 -23.91 31.79
CA LYS A 600 34.91 -25.38 31.68
C LYS A 600 33.56 -25.87 31.12
N SER A 601 33.52 -27.10 30.63
CA SER A 601 32.39 -27.72 29.92
C SER A 601 31.57 -28.67 30.81
N LEU A 602 30.26 -28.70 30.60
CA LEU A 602 29.38 -29.80 30.99
C LEU A 602 28.43 -30.12 29.83
N PHE A 603 28.34 -31.39 29.46
CA PHE A 603 27.40 -31.97 28.48
C PHE A 603 26.13 -32.47 29.24
N PRO A 604 25.12 -33.16 28.64
CA PRO A 604 24.91 -33.51 27.22
C PRO A 604 23.45 -33.29 26.69
N SER A 605 23.25 -33.53 25.39
CA SER A 605 21.95 -33.99 24.86
C SER A 605 22.17 -34.97 23.71
N LYS A 606 21.62 -36.19 23.82
CA LYS A 606 21.59 -37.18 22.73
C LYS A 606 20.42 -36.86 21.80
N VAL A 607 20.66 -36.86 20.49
CA VAL A 607 19.63 -37.15 19.49
C VAL A 607 20.13 -38.34 18.65
N VAL A 608 19.26 -39.31 18.40
CA VAL A 608 19.62 -40.57 17.73
C VAL A 608 19.26 -40.45 16.25
N MET A 609 20.26 -40.51 15.37
CA MET A 609 19.99 -40.64 13.93
C MET A 609 19.65 -42.09 13.57
N PHE A 610 18.40 -42.31 13.17
CA PHE A 610 17.97 -43.51 12.45
C PHE A 610 17.72 -43.16 10.98
N PHE A 611 18.66 -43.54 10.11
CA PHE A 611 18.39 -43.64 8.66
C PHE A 611 18.81 -45.01 8.14
N ALA A 612 17.83 -45.76 7.64
CA ALA A 612 18.02 -47.11 7.13
C ALA A 612 18.63 -47.07 5.71
N LYS A 613 19.58 -47.97 5.44
CA LYS A 613 20.14 -48.16 4.10
C LYS A 613 19.05 -48.65 3.13
N LYS A 614 18.83 -47.93 2.04
CA LYS A 614 18.39 -48.53 0.77
C LYS A 614 19.44 -48.25 -0.29
N LYS A 615 19.92 -49.31 -0.95
CA LYS A 615 20.70 -49.23 -2.18
C LYS A 615 19.77 -49.32 -3.37
N THR A 616 19.98 -48.47 -4.37
CA THR A 616 19.66 -48.75 -5.77
C THR A 616 20.89 -48.41 -6.60
N HIS A 617 21.24 -49.26 -7.55
CA HIS A 617 22.42 -49.07 -8.41
C HIS A 617 22.01 -48.32 -9.70
N PRO A 618 22.92 -47.53 -10.31
CA PRO A 618 22.65 -46.88 -11.57
C PRO A 618 22.66 -47.89 -12.74
N THR A 619 21.70 -47.75 -13.65
CA THR A 619 21.81 -48.30 -15.01
C THR A 619 22.55 -47.33 -15.93
N LYS A 620 23.09 -47.88 -17.03
CA LYS A 620 23.50 -47.10 -18.21
C LYS A 620 22.28 -46.54 -18.93
#